data_AF-A0A4U0H4D2-F1
#
_entry.id   AF-A0A4U0H4D2-F1
#
_cell.length_a   1.000
_cell.length_b   1.000
_cell.length_c   1.000
_cell.angle_alpha   90.00
_cell.angle_beta   90.00
_cell.angle_gamma   90.00
#
_symmetry.space_group_name_H-M   'P 1'
#
loop_
_entity.id
_entity.type
_entity.pdbx_description
1 polymer ?
#
loop_
_entity_poly.entity_id
_entity_poly.type
_entity_poly.pdbx_seq_one_letter_code
_entity_poly.pdbx_strand_id
1 'polypeptide(L)'
;MEKKKKSKDIDSDFLSIKSLFESGIIKSMRLLESQAPTNMAKALGLNYNSYLDKLQHPDKFTFRHIFKMANLCNLDADLIYELIKKQTKHL
;
A
#
# COMPACT_ATOMS: atom_id res chain seq x y z
N MET A 1 1.52 -36.69 -8.10
CA MET A 1 2.08 -35.39 -8.51
C MET A 1 1.42 -34.30 -7.67
N GLU A 2 1.94 -34.03 -6.48
CA GLU A 2 1.47 -32.92 -5.66
C GLU A 2 1.95 -31.60 -6.28
N LYS A 3 1.00 -30.74 -6.61
CA LYS A 3 1.25 -29.42 -7.17
C LYS A 3 2.00 -28.60 -6.11
N LYS A 4 3.31 -28.42 -6.31
CA LYS A 4 4.12 -27.44 -5.58
C LYS A 4 3.44 -26.08 -5.69
N LYS A 5 2.83 -25.64 -4.58
CA LYS A 5 2.33 -24.28 -4.39
C LYS A 5 3.55 -23.37 -4.52
N LYS A 6 3.75 -22.74 -5.69
CA LYS A 6 4.76 -21.70 -5.88
C LYS A 6 4.50 -20.68 -4.77
N SER A 7 5.36 -20.66 -3.75
CA SER A 7 5.53 -19.52 -2.88
C SER A 7 5.75 -18.34 -3.83
N LYS A 8 4.73 -17.51 -4.01
CA LYS A 8 4.95 -16.19 -4.60
C LYS A 8 5.92 -15.54 -3.64
N ASP A 9 7.18 -15.39 -4.05
CA ASP A 9 8.10 -14.48 -3.39
C ASP A 9 7.32 -13.17 -3.26
N ILE A 10 6.89 -12.86 -2.03
CA ILE A 10 6.32 -11.55 -1.75
C ILE A 10 7.48 -10.63 -2.05
N ASP A 11 7.31 -9.79 -3.07
CA ASP A 11 8.31 -8.82 -3.49
C ASP A 11 8.88 -8.15 -2.23
N SER A 12 10.20 -8.11 -2.08
CA SER A 12 10.84 -7.59 -0.85
C SER A 12 10.35 -6.18 -0.50
N ASP A 13 9.95 -5.46 -1.53
CA ASP A 13 9.29 -4.17 -1.49
C ASP A 13 7.98 -4.20 -0.70
N PHE A 14 7.10 -5.17 -0.94
CA PHE A 14 5.81 -5.30 -0.24
C PHE A 14 5.97 -5.75 1.21
N LEU A 15 6.99 -6.56 1.51
CA LEU A 15 7.37 -6.93 2.88
C LEU A 15 7.85 -5.70 3.69
N SER A 16 8.59 -4.81 3.04
CA SER A 16 9.05 -3.56 3.66
C SER A 16 7.87 -2.65 3.99
N ILE A 17 6.92 -2.51 3.06
CA ILE A 17 5.67 -1.76 3.30
C ILE A 17 4.87 -2.38 4.44
N LYS A 18 4.72 -3.71 4.46
CA LYS A 18 4.05 -4.43 5.55
C LYS A 18 4.63 -4.06 6.92
N SER A 19 5.96 -4.11 7.03
CA SER A 19 6.68 -3.83 8.27
C SER A 19 6.49 -2.38 8.74
N LEU A 20 6.41 -1.43 7.80
CA LEU A 20 6.13 -0.02 8.12
C LEU A 20 4.73 0.18 8.71
N PHE A 21 3.73 -0.53 8.19
CA PHE A 21 2.36 -0.50 8.73
C PHE A 21 2.26 -1.19 10.09
N GLU A 22 2.81 -2.40 10.24
CA GLU A 22 2.72 -3.18 11.48
C GLU A 22 3.53 -2.57 12.64
N SER A 23 4.65 -1.92 12.35
CA SER A 23 5.44 -1.22 13.38
C SER A 23 4.74 0.03 13.94
N GLY A 24 3.66 0.50 13.29
CA GLY A 24 3.00 1.76 13.65
C GLY A 24 3.86 3.01 13.42
N ILE A 25 5.04 2.87 12.81
CA ILE A 25 5.97 3.96 12.50
C ILE A 25 5.43 4.79 11.33
N ILE A 26 4.67 4.17 10.42
CA ILE A 26 4.09 4.88 9.29
C ILE A 26 3.08 5.93 9.77
N LYS A 27 3.42 7.21 9.57
CA LYS A 27 2.56 8.36 9.91
C LYS A 27 1.93 9.01 8.68
N SER A 28 2.40 8.65 7.48
CA SER A 28 1.88 9.19 6.23
C SER A 28 1.96 8.18 5.09
N MET A 29 0.99 8.24 4.16
CA MET A 29 1.04 7.48 2.91
C MET A 29 2.23 7.91 2.04
N ARG A 30 2.70 9.16 2.17
CA ARG A 30 3.89 9.65 1.45
C ARG A 30 5.15 8.83 1.69
N LEU A 31 5.25 8.13 2.83
CA LEU A 31 6.38 7.24 3.09
C LEU A 31 6.47 6.07 2.10
N LEU A 32 5.37 5.73 1.42
CA LEU A 32 5.38 4.73 0.35
C LEU A 32 6.02 5.23 -0.95
N GLU A 33 6.36 6.52 -1.06
CA GLU A 33 7.11 7.06 -2.21
C GLU A 33 8.55 6.56 -2.22
N SER A 34 9.16 6.37 -1.04
CA SER A 34 10.51 5.80 -0.91
C SER A 34 10.51 4.26 -0.98
N GLN A 35 9.35 3.63 -1.02
CA GLN A 35 9.17 2.18 -0.99
C GLN A 35 8.50 1.71 -2.29
N ALA A 36 9.33 1.46 -3.31
CA ALA A 36 8.92 0.87 -4.57
C ALA A 36 7.68 1.50 -5.25
N PRO A 37 7.69 2.83 -5.48
CA PRO A 37 6.51 3.55 -5.95
C PRO A 37 6.02 3.06 -7.33
N THR A 38 6.94 2.67 -8.21
CA THR A 38 6.60 2.16 -9.55
C THR A 38 5.92 0.79 -9.50
N ASN A 39 6.41 -0.11 -8.64
CA ASN A 39 5.85 -1.45 -8.48
C ASN A 39 4.46 -1.39 -7.87
N MET A 40 4.27 -0.57 -6.82
CA MET A 40 2.96 -0.35 -6.21
C MET A 40 1.99 0.32 -7.18
N ALA A 41 2.39 1.38 -7.89
CA ALA A 41 1.54 2.04 -8.88
C ALA A 41 1.02 1.04 -9.93
N LYS A 42 1.94 0.27 -10.53
CA LYS A 42 1.59 -0.76 -11.53
C LYS A 42 0.68 -1.84 -10.93
N ALA A 43 0.98 -2.31 -9.73
CA ALA A 43 0.16 -3.32 -9.05
C ALA A 43 -1.25 -2.78 -8.74
N LEU A 44 -1.41 -1.49 -8.48
CA LEU A 44 -2.70 -0.84 -8.27
C LEU A 44 -3.46 -0.53 -9.57
N GLY A 45 -2.80 -0.64 -10.73
CA GLY A 45 -3.37 -0.25 -12.03
C GLY A 45 -3.39 1.27 -12.21
N LEU A 46 -2.49 1.97 -11.53
CA LEU A 46 -2.31 3.42 -11.60
C LEU A 46 -1.05 3.74 -12.42
N ASN A 47 -1.06 4.87 -13.10
CA ASN A 47 0.18 5.45 -13.58
C ASN A 47 0.97 6.06 -12.40
N TYR A 48 2.28 6.25 -12.59
CA TYR A 48 3.20 6.73 -11.55
C TYR A 48 2.76 8.06 -10.94
N ASN A 49 2.44 9.05 -11.76
CA ASN A 49 2.04 10.39 -11.30
C ASN A 49 0.73 10.37 -10.51
N SER A 50 -0.26 9.58 -10.94
CA SER A 50 -1.52 9.41 -10.22
C SER A 50 -1.31 8.69 -8.89
N TYR A 51 -0.32 7.81 -8.79
CA TYR A 51 0.02 7.17 -7.53
C TYR A 51 0.65 8.19 -6.57
N LEU A 52 1.64 8.97 -7.02
CA LEU A 52 2.25 10.04 -6.21
C LEU A 52 1.22 11.07 -5.73
N ASP A 53 0.32 11.52 -6.61
CA ASP A 53 -0.78 12.42 -6.25
C ASP A 53 -1.65 11.85 -5.13
N LYS A 54 -1.94 10.54 -5.17
CA LYS A 54 -2.72 9.85 -4.12
C LYS A 54 -1.93 9.63 -2.83
N LEU A 55 -0.61 9.46 -2.90
CA LEU A 55 0.22 9.45 -1.69
C LEU A 55 0.23 10.82 -1.00
N GLN A 56 0.19 11.90 -1.78
CA GLN A 56 0.12 13.26 -1.27
C GLN A 56 -1.28 13.66 -0.80
N HIS A 57 -2.32 13.09 -1.43
CA HIS A 57 -3.75 13.28 -1.15
C HIS A 57 -4.42 11.92 -0.90
N PRO A 58 -4.25 11.34 0.31
CA PRO A 58 -4.70 9.97 0.62
C PRO A 58 -6.21 9.74 0.47
N ASP A 59 -7.01 10.79 0.56
CA ASP A 59 -8.46 10.80 0.33
C ASP A 59 -8.86 10.38 -1.09
N LYS A 60 -7.95 10.54 -2.05
CA LYS A 60 -8.16 10.11 -3.44
C LYS A 60 -7.99 8.59 -3.64
N PHE A 61 -7.58 7.84 -2.60
CA PHE A 61 -7.59 6.38 -2.68
C PHE A 61 -9.02 5.85 -2.57
N THR A 62 -9.42 5.03 -3.55
CA THR A 62 -10.68 4.31 -3.49
C THR A 62 -10.55 3.09 -2.59
N PHE A 63 -11.68 2.58 -2.08
CA PHE A 63 -11.71 1.29 -1.37
C PHE A 63 -11.03 0.17 -2.16
N ARG A 64 -11.23 0.13 -3.48
CA ARG A 64 -10.57 -0.87 -4.35
C ARG A 64 -9.05 -0.78 -4.24
N HIS A 65 -8.48 0.43 -4.20
CA HIS A 65 -7.03 0.58 -4.03
C HIS A 65 -6.57 0.11 -2.65
N ILE A 66 -7.31 0.45 -1.58
CA ILE A 66 -7.00 0.04 -0.20
C ILE A 66 -6.97 -1.48 -0.08
N PHE A 67 -8.04 -2.17 -0.50
CA PHE A 67 -8.11 -3.63 -0.46
C PHE A 67 -7.04 -4.29 -1.32
N LYS A 68 -6.67 -3.69 -2.45
CA LYS A 68 -5.62 -4.22 -3.31
C LYS A 68 -4.24 -4.06 -2.67
N MET A 69 -3.94 -2.92 -2.05
CA MET A 69 -2.72 -2.71 -1.26
C MET A 69 -2.65 -3.72 -0.10
N ALA A 70 -3.75 -3.89 0.64
CA ALA A 70 -3.86 -4.85 1.73
C ALA A 70 -3.51 -6.28 1.28
N ASN A 71 -4.09 -6.72 0.15
CA ASN A 71 -3.82 -8.03 -0.42
C ASN A 71 -2.38 -8.20 -0.93
N LEU A 72 -1.79 -7.14 -1.53
CA LEU A 72 -0.41 -7.17 -2.03
C LEU A 72 0.61 -7.23 -0.90
N CYS A 73 0.37 -6.47 0.17
CA CYS A 73 1.25 -6.36 1.32
C CYS A 73 0.94 -7.38 2.42
N ASN A 74 -0.09 -8.21 2.27
CA ASN A 74 -0.59 -9.11 3.31
C ASN A 74 -0.81 -8.37 4.66
N LEU A 75 -1.54 -7.26 4.56
CA LEU A 75 -1.91 -6.34 5.64
C LEU A 75 -3.42 -6.32 5.84
N ASP A 76 -3.84 -5.89 7.03
CA ASP A 76 -5.23 -5.51 7.26
C ASP A 76 -5.56 -4.20 6.53
N ALA A 77 -6.66 -4.19 5.78
CA ALA A 77 -7.15 -3.01 5.06
C ALA A 77 -7.52 -1.87 6.03
N ASP A 78 -7.93 -2.20 7.26
CA ASP A 78 -8.29 -1.22 8.28
C ASP A 78 -7.07 -0.40 8.73
N LEU A 79 -5.86 -0.98 8.74
CA LEU A 79 -4.62 -0.26 9.05
C LEU A 79 -4.34 0.84 8.01
N ILE A 80 -4.56 0.52 6.74
CA ILE A 80 -4.37 1.46 5.63
C ILE A 80 -5.45 2.54 5.69
N TYR A 81 -6.71 2.15 5.92
CA TYR A 81 -7.83 3.09 6.02
C TYR A 81 -7.68 4.06 7.20
N GLU A 82 -7.30 3.57 8.39
CA GLU A 82 -7.09 4.43 9.56
C GLU A 82 -5.93 5.41 9.36
N LEU A 83 -4.87 5.00 8.64
CA LEU A 83 -3.78 5.90 8.28
C LEU A 83 -4.24 7.02 7.32
N ILE A 84 -5.06 6.68 6.32
CA ILE A 84 -5.66 7.65 5.38
C ILE A 84 -6.54 8.62 6.17
N LYS A 85 -7.47 8.10 6.97
CA LYS A 85 -8.40 8.87 7.80
C LYS A 85 -7.68 9.83 8.76
N LYS A 86 -6.59 9.40 9.40
CA LYS A 86 -5.77 10.26 10.27
C LYS A 86 -5.15 11.45 9.53
N GLN A 87 -4.74 11.27 8.26
CA GLN A 87 -4.18 12.34 7.44
C GLN A 87 -5.25 13.27 6.86
N THR A 88 -6.44 12.75 6.57
CA THR A 88 -7.55 13.52 5.98
C THR A 88 -8.40 14.25 7.02
N LYS A 89 -8.20 14.03 8.33
CA LYS A 89 -8.96 14.63 9.45
C LYS A 89 -8.88 16.17 9.59
N HIS A 90 -8.45 16.89 8.56
CA HIS A 90 -8.43 18.35 8.47
C HIS A 90 -9.47 18.93 7.51
N LEU A 91 -10.48 18.14 7.10
CA LEU A 91 -11.68 18.63 6.40
C LEU A 91 -12.81 18.92 7.38
#